data_AF-A0AAJ5F0C5-F1
#
_entry.id   AF-A0AAJ5F0C5-F1
#
_cell.length_a   1.000
_cell.length_b   1.000
_cell.length_c   1.000
_cell.angle_alpha   90.00
_cell.angle_beta   90.00
_cell.angle_gamma   90.00
#
_symmetry.space_group_name_H-M   'P 1'
#
loop_
_entity.id
_entity.type
_entity.pdbx_description
1 polymer ?
#
loop_
_entity_poly.entity_id
_entity_poly.type
_entity_poly.pdbx_seq_one_letter_code
_entity_poly.pdbx_strand_id
1 'polypeptide(L)'
;MAHPDLRGLVPPEAARAFTAGDEWLALTLLRRARDAQAPGTVNWAVLERLVGLVLIHVLREVEGTFALERADALLDAAGQPRPGLDWLEAGLAG
;
A
#
# COMPACT_ATOMS: atom_id res chain seq x y z
N MET A 1 9.78 -20.26 -7.06
CA MET A 1 10.72 -19.23 -6.57
C MET A 1 10.08 -18.59 -5.34
N ALA A 2 10.81 -18.48 -4.23
CA ALA A 2 10.29 -17.77 -3.05
C ALA A 2 10.08 -16.31 -3.45
N HIS A 3 8.83 -15.87 -3.54
CA HIS A 3 8.52 -14.46 -3.73
C HIS A 3 9.01 -13.74 -2.45
N PRO A 4 9.82 -12.67 -2.56
CA PRO A 4 10.18 -11.89 -1.38
C PRO A 4 8.90 -11.48 -0.66
N ASP A 5 8.87 -11.61 0.66
CA ASP A 5 7.69 -11.18 1.44
C ASP A 5 7.58 -9.66 1.38
N LEU A 6 6.78 -9.17 0.44
CA LEU A 6 6.55 -7.75 0.20
C LEU A 6 5.74 -7.10 1.33
N ARG A 7 5.18 -7.87 2.27
CA ARG A 7 4.48 -7.33 3.45
C ARG A 7 5.41 -6.53 4.35
N GLY A 8 6.71 -6.86 4.36
CA GLY A 8 7.73 -6.10 5.08
C GLY A 8 7.91 -4.65 4.60
N LEU A 9 7.29 -4.26 3.48
CA LEU A 9 7.28 -2.87 3.02
C LEU A 9 6.29 -1.99 3.78
N VAL A 10 5.28 -2.57 4.43
CA VAL A 10 4.26 -1.82 5.18
C VAL A 10 4.87 -1.30 6.48
N PRO A 11 4.93 0.03 6.69
CA PRO A 11 5.40 0.57 7.96
C PRO A 11 4.49 0.11 9.10
N PRO A 12 5.03 -0.46 10.20
CA PRO A 12 4.22 -0.91 11.34
C PRO A 12 3.32 0.19 11.91
N GLU A 13 3.79 1.44 11.89
CA GLU A 13 3.02 2.60 12.33
C GLU A 13 1.81 2.86 11.44
N ALA A 14 1.91 2.61 10.13
CA ALA A 14 0.81 2.80 9.20
C ALA A 14 -0.28 1.74 9.41
N ALA A 15 0.12 0.48 9.61
CA ALA A 15 -0.78 -0.62 9.98
C ALA A 15 -1.51 -0.32 11.29
N ARG A 16 -0.76 0.06 12.35
CA ARG A 16 -1.35 0.45 13.64
C ARG A 16 -2.35 1.60 13.51
N ALA A 17 -1.99 2.66 12.79
CA ALA A 17 -2.87 3.80 12.56
C ALA A 17 -4.16 3.39 11.86
N PHE A 18 -4.06 2.58 10.79
CA PHE A 18 -5.23 2.08 10.07
C PHE A 18 -6.14 1.23 10.97
N THR A 19 -5.57 0.28 11.73
CA THR A 19 -6.34 -0.57 12.66
C THR A 19 -6.99 0.21 13.82
N ALA A 20 -6.42 1.37 14.17
CA ALA A 20 -6.97 2.26 15.19
C ALA A 20 -8.07 3.20 14.66
N GLY A 21 -8.38 3.16 13.35
CA GLY A 21 -9.32 4.08 12.71
C GLY A 21 -8.74 5.47 12.47
N ASP A 22 -7.42 5.61 12.37
CA ASP A 22 -6.74 6.84 11.95
C ASP A 22 -6.21 6.67 10.52
N GLU A 23 -7.15 6.60 9.57
CA GLU A 23 -6.84 6.33 8.16
C GLU A 23 -6.07 7.47 7.51
N TRP A 24 -6.24 8.71 7.99
CA TRP A 24 -5.48 9.86 7.51
C TRP A 24 -4.01 9.77 7.93
N LEU A 25 -3.72 9.39 9.17
CA LEU A 25 -2.35 9.13 9.60
C LEU A 25 -1.75 7.93 8.84
N ALA A 26 -2.51 6.85 8.67
CA ALA A 26 -2.08 5.70 7.87
C ALA A 26 -1.71 6.12 6.44
N LEU A 27 -2.56 6.92 5.79
CA LEU A 27 -2.33 7.48 4.46
C LEU A 27 -1.06 8.34 4.41
N THR A 28 -0.84 9.20 5.41
CA THR A 28 0.38 10.03 5.49
C THR A 28 1.64 9.17 5.60
N LEU A 29 1.62 8.13 6.44
CA LEU A 29 2.76 7.24 6.65
C LEU A 29 3.06 6.40 5.40
N LEU A 30 2.02 5.87 4.74
CA LEU A 30 2.16 5.12 3.48
C LEU A 30 2.72 6.00 2.37
N ARG A 31 2.26 7.25 2.22
CA ARG A 31 2.80 8.18 1.23
C ARG A 31 4.28 8.47 1.45
N ARG A 32 4.69 8.70 2.71
CA ARG A 32 6.11 8.89 3.04
C ARG A 32 6.96 7.67 2.69
N ALA A 33 6.48 6.47 3.02
CA ALA A 33 7.18 5.23 2.68
C ALA A 33 7.28 5.05 1.16
N ARG A 34 6.19 5.32 0.43
CA ARG A 34 6.14 5.27 -1.04
C ARG A 34 7.14 6.25 -1.66
N ASP A 35 7.16 7.49 -1.19
CA ASP A 35 8.02 8.55 -1.73
C ASP A 35 9.51 8.29 -1.47
N ALA A 36 9.84 7.41 -0.52
CA ALA A 36 11.20 6.91 -0.29
C ALA A 36 11.61 5.78 -1.26
N GLN A 37 10.69 5.26 -2.08
CA GLN A 37 10.98 4.27 -3.12
C GLN A 37 11.12 4.97 -4.49
N ALA A 38 11.98 4.42 -5.36
CA ALA A 38 12.07 4.91 -6.72
C ALA A 38 10.75 4.61 -7.49
N PRO A 39 10.13 5.63 -8.14
CA PRO A 39 8.93 5.42 -8.94
C PRO A 39 9.13 4.35 -10.03
N GLY A 40 8.08 3.57 -10.30
CA GLY A 40 8.14 2.48 -11.29
C GLY A 40 8.71 1.16 -10.78
N THR A 41 9.19 1.11 -9.53
CA THR A 41 9.63 -0.15 -8.90
C THR A 41 8.46 -0.93 -8.31
N VAL A 42 8.65 -2.25 -8.13
CA VAL A 42 7.67 -3.11 -7.42
C VAL A 42 7.41 -2.60 -6.00
N ASN A 43 8.45 -2.19 -5.27
CA ASN A 43 8.29 -1.66 -3.91
C ASN A 43 7.42 -0.41 -3.88
N TRP A 44 7.64 0.52 -4.82
CA TRP A 44 6.82 1.69 -4.99
C TRP A 44 5.37 1.31 -5.32
N ALA A 45 5.16 0.35 -6.22
CA ALA A 45 3.84 -0.08 -6.65
C ALA A 45 3.02 -0.72 -5.51
N VAL A 46 3.66 -1.53 -4.65
CA VAL A 46 3.01 -2.09 -3.44
C VAL A 46 2.45 -0.98 -2.56
N LEU A 47 3.28 0.03 -2.25
CA LEU A 47 2.89 1.13 -1.37
C LEU A 47 1.87 2.07 -2.03
N GLU A 48 2.03 2.34 -3.33
CA GLU A 48 1.08 3.13 -4.11
C GLU A 48 -0.31 2.46 -4.13
N ARG A 49 -0.36 1.14 -4.26
CA ARG A 49 -1.62 0.41 -4.21
C ARG A 49 -2.32 0.55 -2.86
N LEU A 50 -1.57 0.40 -1.76
CA LEU A 50 -2.11 0.58 -0.40
C LEU A 50 -2.57 2.03 -0.17
N VAL A 51 -1.84 3.02 -0.68
CA VAL A 51 -2.30 4.42 -0.71
C VAL A 51 -3.64 4.56 -1.45
N GLY A 52 -3.78 3.91 -2.61
CA GLY A 52 -5.01 3.90 -3.39
C GLY A 52 -6.20 3.30 -2.64
N LEU A 53 -5.98 2.16 -1.97
CA LEU A 53 -7.00 1.50 -1.15
C LEU A 53 -7.44 2.36 0.04
N VAL A 54 -6.51 2.96 0.77
CA VAL A 54 -6.84 3.84 1.90
C VAL A 54 -7.58 5.09 1.41
N LEU A 55 -7.21 5.65 0.25
CA LEU A 55 -7.95 6.76 -0.36
C LEU A 55 -9.40 6.40 -0.66
N ILE A 56 -9.66 5.23 -1.26
CA ILE A 56 -11.03 4.76 -1.49
C ILE A 56 -11.76 4.59 -0.16
N HIS A 57 -11.10 4.03 0.85
CA HIS A 57 -11.67 3.84 2.18
C HIS A 57 -12.14 5.16 2.82
N VAL A 58 -11.40 6.26 2.62
CA VAL A 58 -11.76 7.61 3.09
C VAL A 58 -12.57 8.43 2.07
N LEU A 59 -13.29 7.75 1.15
CA LEU A 59 -14.20 8.37 0.17
C LEU A 59 -13.50 9.28 -0.86
N ARG A 60 -12.26 8.99 -1.22
CA ARG A 60 -11.47 9.67 -2.26
C ARG A 60 -11.29 8.76 -3.48
N GLU A 61 -12.42 8.36 -4.05
CA GLU A 61 -12.49 7.30 -5.07
C GLU A 61 -11.68 7.58 -6.33
N VAL A 62 -11.70 8.82 -6.84
CA VAL A 62 -11.01 9.18 -8.08
C VAL A 62 -9.50 9.08 -7.90
N GLU A 63 -8.96 9.69 -6.85
CA GLU A 63 -7.53 9.64 -6.56
C GLU A 63 -7.07 8.22 -6.22
N GLY A 64 -7.92 7.48 -5.50
CA GLY A 64 -7.68 6.09 -5.18
C GLY A 64 -7.60 5.21 -6.43
N THR A 65 -8.54 5.36 -7.37
CA THR A 65 -8.58 4.61 -8.63
C THR A 65 -7.33 4.87 -9.46
N PHE A 66 -6.91 6.13 -9.61
CA PHE A 66 -5.68 6.45 -10.34
C PHE A 66 -4.43 5.84 -9.69
N ALA A 67 -4.37 5.76 -8.36
CA ALA A 67 -3.26 5.11 -7.68
C ALA A 67 -3.28 3.59 -7.91
N LEU A 68 -4.46 2.95 -7.84
CA LEU A 68 -4.62 1.52 -8.13
C LEU A 68 -4.21 1.19 -9.57
N GLU A 69 -4.66 1.96 -10.57
CA GLU A 69 -4.32 1.72 -11.98
C GLU A 69 -2.81 1.76 -12.23
N ARG A 70 -2.11 2.76 -11.66
CA ARG A 70 -0.64 2.86 -11.78
C ARG A 70 0.07 1.69 -11.11
N ALA A 71 -0.37 1.32 -9.91
CA ALA A 71 0.26 0.25 -9.15
C ALA A 71 0.01 -1.12 -9.78
N ASP A 72 -1.24 -1.43 -10.13
CA ASP A 72 -1.66 -2.72 -10.68
C ASP A 72 -0.93 -3.00 -12.00
N ALA A 73 -0.78 -2.01 -12.89
CA ALA A 73 -0.03 -2.16 -14.12
C ALA A 73 1.44 -2.59 -13.89
N LEU A 74 2.09 -2.04 -12.88
CA LEU A 74 3.48 -2.38 -12.53
C LEU A 74 3.59 -3.76 -11.85
N LEU A 75 2.65 -4.08 -10.95
CA LEU A 75 2.61 -5.36 -10.24
C LEU A 75 2.32 -6.51 -11.20
N ASP A 76 1.36 -6.33 -12.12
CA ASP A 76 1.01 -7.32 -13.14
C ASP A 76 2.18 -7.59 -14.07
N ALA A 77 2.86 -6.53 -14.55
CA ALA A 77 4.04 -6.66 -15.40
C ALA A 77 5.20 -7.41 -14.70
N ALA A 78 5.30 -7.28 -13.38
CA ALA A 78 6.30 -7.96 -12.56
C ALA A 78 5.85 -9.37 -12.07
N GLY A 79 4.63 -9.80 -12.40
CA GLY A 79 4.06 -11.07 -11.93
C GLY A 79 3.90 -11.15 -10.41
N GLN A 80 3.68 -10.02 -9.75
CA GLN A 80 3.56 -9.92 -8.30
C GLN A 80 2.08 -9.92 -7.85
N PRO A 81 1.77 -10.45 -6.65
CA PRO A 81 0.43 -10.33 -6.09
C PRO A 81 0.09 -8.88 -5.78
N ARG A 82 -1.20 -8.55 -5.87
CA ARG A 82 -1.74 -7.23 -5.54
C ARG A 82 -2.06 -7.14 -4.04
N PRO A 83 -1.42 -6.26 -3.27
CA PRO A 83 -1.69 -6.13 -1.83
C PRO A 83 -3.10 -5.59 -1.57
N GLY A 84 -3.84 -6.21 -0.66
CA GLY A 84 -5.16 -5.76 -0.20
C GLY A 84 -5.09 -4.96 1.12
N LEU A 85 -6.25 -4.50 1.60
CA LEU A 85 -6.35 -3.84 2.92
C LEU A 85 -5.97 -4.79 4.06
N ASP A 86 -6.10 -6.11 3.84
CA ASP A 86 -5.67 -7.16 4.75
C ASP A 86 -4.18 -7.06 5.11
N TRP A 87 -3.34 -6.42 4.28
CA TRP A 87 -1.93 -6.19 4.60
C TRP A 87 -1.72 -5.10 5.64
N LEU A 88 -2.66 -4.17 5.80
CA LEU A 88 -2.67 -3.19 6.90
C LEU A 88 -3.26 -3.79 8.17
N GLU A 89 -4.21 -4.71 8.03
CA GLU A 89 -4.87 -5.38 9.15
C GLU A 89 -4.01 -6.51 9.76
N ALA A 90 -3.22 -7.21 8.93
CA ALA A 90 -2.37 -8.32 9.36
C ALA A 90 -1.06 -7.89 10.06
N GLY A 91 -0.73 -6.60 10.07
CA GLY A 91 0.48 -6.06 10.72
C GLY A 91 0.54 -6.22 12.24
N LEU A 92 -0.48 -6.85 12.85
CA LEU A 92 -0.58 -7.14 14.29
C LEU A 92 -0.25 -8.59 14.65
N ALA A 93 0.14 -9.44 13.70
CA ALA A 93 0.66 -10.78 13.99
C ALA A 93 2.19 -10.77 14.14
N GLY A 94 2.68 -10.17 15.23
CA GLY A 94 4.09 -10.15 15.63
C GLY A 94 4.22 -10.10 17.14
#